data_AF-A0A285D5L0-F1
#
_entry.id   AF-A0A285D5L0-F1
#
_cell.length_a   1.000
_cell.length_b   1.000
_cell.length_c   1.000
_cell.angle_alpha   90.00
_cell.angle_beta   90.00
_cell.angle_gamma   90.00
#
_symmetry.space_group_name_H-M   'P 1'
#
loop_
_entity.id
_entity.type
_entity.pdbx_description
1 polymer ?
#
loop_
_entity_poly.entity_id
_entity_poly.type
_entity_poly.pdbx_seq_one_letter_code
_entity_poly.pdbx_strand_id
1 'polypeptide(L)'
;MEDLHAGIVPITKTGDWSDVTVLDAGGNRILWCDVSRIDDEEMRSLMRDVVNRLYTFQLHAGNPALQAELEKWMSVAVKWDEPEVDLRKIAAIDHNIRGSKNGQN
;
A
#
# COMPACT_ATOMS: atom_id res chain seq x y z
N MET A 1 2.37 9.91 -5.74
CA MET A 1 2.43 9.00 -4.58
C MET A 1 3.72 8.20 -4.59
N GLU A 2 4.22 7.80 -5.77
CA GLU A 2 5.47 7.05 -5.91
C GLU A 2 6.71 7.80 -5.41
N ASP A 3 6.76 9.13 -5.44
CA ASP A 3 7.98 9.84 -5.00
C ASP A 3 8.13 10.01 -3.49
N LEU A 4 7.16 9.57 -2.67
CA LEU A 4 7.21 9.73 -1.21
C LEU A 4 8.39 9.00 -0.56
N HIS A 5 8.93 7.98 -1.22
CA HIS A 5 10.06 7.17 -0.77
C HIS A 5 11.36 7.44 -1.55
N ALA A 6 11.30 8.23 -2.63
CA ALA A 6 12.42 8.47 -3.55
C ALA A 6 13.51 9.44 -3.01
N GLY A 7 13.63 9.54 -1.69
CA GLY A 7 14.63 10.36 -1.01
C GLY A 7 16.02 9.72 -0.97
N ILE A 8 17.02 10.52 -0.63
CA ILE A 8 18.37 10.00 -0.41
C ILE A 8 18.39 9.26 0.93
N VAL A 9 18.73 7.97 0.89
CA VAL A 9 19.03 7.20 2.09
C VAL A 9 20.49 7.46 2.49
N PRO A 10 20.77 7.91 3.72
CA PRO A 10 22.12 8.14 4.21
C PRO A 10 22.93 6.85 4.30
N ILE A 11 24.24 6.97 4.45
CA ILE A 11 25.13 5.82 4.65
C ILE A 11 25.40 5.67 6.15
N THR A 12 25.23 4.45 6.68
CA THR A 12 25.64 4.06 8.03
C THR A 12 26.90 3.20 7.99
N LYS A 13 27.77 3.36 8.99
CA LYS A 13 28.96 2.49 9.20
C LYS A 13 28.71 1.38 10.21
N THR A 14 27.70 1.53 11.07
CA THR A 14 27.34 0.53 12.10
C THR A 14 26.31 -0.48 11.58
N GLY A 15 25.51 -0.10 10.58
CA GLY A 15 24.46 -0.94 10.00
C GLY A 15 23.13 -0.92 10.77
N ASP A 16 23.17 -0.53 12.04
CA ASP A 16 21.97 -0.34 12.90
C ASP A 16 21.46 1.10 12.90
N TRP A 17 22.08 1.98 12.09
CA TRP A 17 21.71 3.39 11.92
C TRP A 17 21.89 4.29 13.16
N SER A 18 22.47 3.77 14.24
CA SER A 18 22.74 4.55 15.46
C SER A 18 23.74 5.70 15.24
N ASP A 19 24.52 5.65 14.16
CA ASP A 19 25.49 6.67 13.76
C ASP A 19 24.92 7.75 12.81
N VAL A 20 23.64 7.68 12.45
CA VAL A 20 22.98 8.63 11.54
C VAL A 20 22.01 9.53 12.30
N THR A 21 22.10 10.85 12.04
CA THR A 21 21.19 11.86 12.62
C THR A 21 20.70 12.83 11.56
N VAL A 22 19.46 13.30 11.73
CA VAL A 22 18.87 14.41 10.97
C VAL A 22 18.95 15.66 11.82
N LEU A 23 19.42 16.76 11.22
CA LEU A 23 19.36 18.09 11.82
C LEU A 23 18.23 18.85 11.14
N ASP A 24 17.21 19.24 11.91
CA ASP A 24 16.13 20.07 11.40
C ASP A 24 16.48 21.57 11.42
N ALA A 25 15.61 22.40 10.84
CA ALA A 25 15.80 23.85 10.81
C ALA A 25 15.71 24.53 12.18
N GLY A 26 15.15 23.86 13.19
CA GLY A 26 15.11 24.31 14.58
C GLY A 26 16.38 23.98 15.37
N GLY A 27 17.30 23.22 14.76
CA GLY A 27 18.53 22.76 15.41
C GLY A 27 18.37 21.47 16.21
N ASN A 28 17.24 20.77 16.11
CA ASN A 28 17.05 19.48 16.77
C ASN A 28 17.86 18.41 16.05
N ARG A 29 18.57 17.58 16.82
CA ARG A 29 19.22 16.36 16.33
C ARG A 29 18.31 15.19 16.62
N ILE A 30 17.75 14.60 15.57
CA ILE A 30 16.85 13.44 15.66
C ILE A 30 17.62 12.23 15.15
N LEU A 31 17.58 11.11 15.88
CA LEU A 31 18.17 9.87 15.41
C LEU A 31 17.43 9.40 14.16
N TRP A 32 18.17 8.84 13.19
CA TRP A 32 17.57 8.36 11.95
C TRP A 32 16.42 7.35 12.19
N CYS A 33 16.52 6.53 13.23
CA CYS A 33 15.50 5.56 13.63
C CYS A 33 14.22 6.19 14.20
N ASP A 34 14.27 7.45 14.63
CA ASP A 34 13.14 8.17 15.22
C ASP A 34 12.43 9.09 14.21
N VAL A 35 12.96 9.20 12.98
CA VAL A 35 12.36 10.00 11.92
C VAL A 35 11.15 9.27 11.35
N SER A 36 10.04 10.00 11.15
CA SER A 36 8.87 9.50 10.40
C SER A 36 9.17 9.44 8.90
N ARG A 37 9.89 8.40 8.46
CA ARG A 37 10.29 8.17 7.06
C ARG A 37 9.84 6.79 6.57
N ILE A 38 9.87 6.62 5.25
CA ILE A 38 9.82 5.33 4.58
C ILE A 38 10.81 5.36 3.40
N ASP A 39 11.79 4.46 3.39
CA ASP A 39 12.70 4.31 2.25
C ASP A 39 12.16 3.35 1.18
N ASP A 40 12.87 3.23 0.06
CA ASP A 40 12.49 2.37 -1.06
C ASP A 40 12.33 0.88 -0.67
N GLU A 41 13.15 0.38 0.24
CA GLU A 41 13.08 -1.03 0.65
C GLU A 41 11.91 -1.24 1.61
N GLU A 42 11.72 -0.32 2.56
CA GLU A 42 10.57 -0.31 3.47
C GLU A 42 9.25 -0.20 2.69
N MET A 43 9.18 0.70 1.70
CA MET A 43 8.01 0.84 0.82
C MET A 43 7.79 -0.42 -0.02
N ARG A 44 8.85 -1.01 -0.58
CA ARG A 44 8.75 -2.27 -1.33
C ARG A 44 8.21 -3.40 -0.46
N SER A 45 8.68 -3.51 0.78
CA SER A 45 8.20 -4.49 1.75
C SER A 45 6.72 -4.26 2.10
N LEU A 46 6.35 -3.03 2.43
CA LEU A 46 4.97 -2.63 2.71
C LEU A 46 4.03 -2.93 1.53
N MET A 47 4.41 -2.53 0.33
CA MET A 47 3.60 -2.75 -0.87
C MET A 47 3.48 -4.24 -1.20
N ARG A 48 4.53 -5.04 -0.98
CA ARG A 48 4.47 -6.50 -1.12
C ARG A 48 3.43 -7.09 -0.16
N ASP A 49 3.43 -6.68 1.09
CA ASP A 49 2.47 -7.15 2.09
C ASP A 49 1.03 -6.74 1.75
N VAL A 50 0.83 -5.50 1.30
CA VAL A 50 -0.48 -5.02 0.83
C VAL A 50 -0.96 -5.85 -0.37
N VAL A 51 -0.11 -6.04 -1.37
CA VAL A 51 -0.44 -6.83 -2.57
C VAL A 51 -0.75 -8.28 -2.19
N ASN A 52 0.05 -8.91 -1.34
CA ASN A 52 -0.19 -10.28 -0.88
C ASN A 52 -1.54 -10.42 -0.19
N ARG A 53 -1.88 -9.50 0.72
CA ARG A 53 -3.18 -9.52 1.43
C ARG A 53 -4.35 -9.33 0.48
N LEU A 54 -4.25 -8.38 -0.45
CA LEU A 54 -5.29 -8.15 -1.46
C LEU A 54 -5.44 -9.35 -2.39
N TYR A 55 -4.33 -9.98 -2.80
CA TYR A 55 -4.35 -11.18 -3.61
C TYR A 55 -5.03 -12.35 -2.87
N THR A 56 -4.66 -12.60 -1.62
CA THR A 56 -5.32 -13.61 -0.79
C THR A 56 -6.82 -13.32 -0.65
N PHE A 57 -7.18 -12.07 -0.42
CA PHE A 57 -8.58 -11.66 -0.33
C PHE A 57 -9.35 -11.95 -1.63
N GLN A 58 -8.77 -11.58 -2.78
CA GLN A 58 -9.36 -11.82 -4.10
C GLN A 58 -9.54 -13.30 -4.42
N LEU A 59 -8.57 -14.16 -4.05
CA LEU A 59 -8.70 -15.62 -4.22
C LEU A 59 -9.92 -16.20 -3.48
N HIS A 60 -10.33 -15.55 -2.38
CA HIS A 60 -11.46 -15.99 -1.57
C HIS A 60 -12.73 -15.17 -1.83
N ALA A 61 -12.73 -14.25 -2.80
CA ALA A 61 -13.86 -13.34 -3.03
C ALA A 61 -15.18 -14.07 -3.38
N GLY A 62 -15.12 -15.28 -3.92
CA GLY A 62 -16.28 -16.15 -4.16
C GLY A 62 -16.71 -17.01 -2.98
N ASN A 63 -16.03 -16.92 -1.83
CA ASN A 63 -16.34 -17.71 -0.64
C ASN A 63 -17.47 -17.05 0.19
N PRO A 64 -18.64 -17.68 0.32
CA PRO A 64 -19.77 -17.11 1.07
C PRO A 64 -19.45 -16.81 2.54
N ALA A 65 -18.56 -17.57 3.16
CA ALA A 65 -18.15 -17.34 4.55
C ALA A 65 -17.33 -16.04 4.71
N LEU A 66 -16.47 -15.73 3.73
CA LEU A 66 -15.75 -14.45 3.72
C LEU A 66 -16.71 -13.29 3.49
N GLN A 67 -17.69 -13.46 2.59
CA GLN A 67 -18.70 -12.46 2.31
C GLN A 67 -19.54 -12.12 3.56
N ALA A 68 -19.96 -13.14 4.32
CA ALA A 68 -20.69 -12.95 5.57
C ALA A 68 -19.85 -12.24 6.65
N GLU A 69 -18.56 -12.57 6.77
CA GLU A 69 -17.66 -11.86 7.69
C GLU A 69 -17.49 -10.40 7.26
N LEU A 70 -17.27 -10.11 5.98
CA LEU A 70 -17.15 -8.73 5.48
C LEU A 70 -18.39 -7.89 5.77
N GLU A 71 -19.58 -8.43 5.56
CA GLU A 71 -20.84 -7.74 5.86
C GLU A 71 -20.95 -7.37 7.34
N LYS A 72 -20.49 -8.25 8.23
CA LYS A 72 -20.38 -7.98 9.67
C LYS A 72 -19.38 -6.86 9.98
N TRP A 73 -18.21 -6.83 9.34
CA TRP A 73 -17.24 -5.74 9.53
C TRP A 73 -17.75 -4.39 8.96
N MET A 74 -18.48 -4.42 7.84
CA MET A 74 -19.12 -3.23 7.27
C MET A 74 -20.15 -2.62 8.23
N SER A 75 -20.84 -3.43 9.04
CA SER A 75 -21.74 -2.92 10.09
C SER A 75 -21.02 -2.09 11.16
N VAL A 76 -19.72 -2.32 11.39
CA VAL A 76 -18.87 -1.55 12.31
C VAL A 76 -18.33 -0.28 11.64
N ALA A 77 -18.21 -0.31 10.32
CA ALA A 77 -17.76 0.81 9.51
C ALA A 77 -18.84 1.87 9.26
N VAL A 78 -20.08 1.67 9.73
CA VAL A 78 -21.25 2.57 9.58
C VAL A 78 -20.97 4.03 9.99
N LYS A 79 -19.95 4.28 10.83
CA LYS A 79 -19.53 5.64 11.20
C LYS A 79 -18.70 6.37 10.14
N TRP A 80 -18.33 5.70 9.05
CA TRP A 80 -17.59 6.24 7.92
C TRP A 80 -18.50 6.30 6.69
N ASP A 81 -18.10 7.08 5.68
CA ASP A 81 -18.83 7.12 4.41
C ASP A 81 -18.85 5.74 3.73
N GLU A 82 -19.97 5.43 3.07
CA GLU A 82 -20.09 4.20 2.29
C GLU A 82 -19.05 4.18 1.15
N PRO A 83 -18.46 3.02 0.83
CA PRO A 83 -17.50 2.92 -0.25
C PRO A 83 -18.18 3.17 -1.60
N GLU A 84 -17.73 4.20 -2.33
CA GLU A 84 -18.19 4.48 -3.68
C GLU A 84 -17.49 3.58 -4.72
N VAL A 85 -18.29 2.99 -5.61
CA VAL A 85 -17.78 2.20 -6.72
C VAL A 85 -17.31 3.12 -7.84
N ASP A 86 -16.01 3.09 -8.16
CA ASP A 86 -15.46 3.84 -9.29
C ASP A 86 -15.77 3.14 -10.63
N LEU A 87 -16.93 3.47 -11.20
CA LEU A 87 -17.42 2.89 -12.46
C LEU A 87 -16.45 3.08 -13.64
N ARG A 88 -15.63 4.14 -13.61
CA ARG A 88 -14.62 4.39 -14.66
C ARG A 88 -13.54 3.31 -14.66
N LYS A 89 -13.14 2.84 -13.47
CA LYS A 89 -12.19 1.73 -13.34
C LYS A 89 -12.78 0.40 -13.82
N ILE A 90 -14.06 0.15 -13.54
CA ILE A 90 -14.75 -1.05 -14.04
C ILE A 90 -14.76 -1.06 -15.58
N ALA A 91 -15.16 0.04 -16.20
CA ALA A 91 -15.19 0.15 -17.65
C ALA A 91 -13.80 -0.07 -18.30
N ALA A 92 -12.73 0.46 -17.68
CA ALA A 92 -11.36 0.25 -18.16
C ALA A 92 -10.92 -1.21 -18.06
N ILE A 93 -11.26 -1.91 -16.97
CA ILE A 93 -10.98 -3.34 -16.80
C ILE A 93 -11.71 -4.17 -17.87
N ASP A 94 -13.00 -3.91 -18.07
CA ASP A 94 -13.81 -4.63 -19.06
C ASP A 94 -13.34 -4.41 -20.50
N HIS A 95 -12.83 -3.21 -20.81
CA HIS A 95 -12.23 -2.91 -22.10
C HIS A 95 -10.95 -3.72 -22.32
N ASN A 96 -10.06 -3.76 -21.33
CA ASN A 96 -8.79 -4.50 -21.42
C ASN A 96 -9.00 -6.02 -21.53
N ILE A 97 -9.99 -6.58 -20.82
CA ILE A 97 -10.36 -8.00 -20.93
C ILE A 97 -10.86 -8.32 -22.34
N ARG A 98 -11.70 -7.46 -22.93
CA ARG A 98 -12.22 -7.64 -24.29
C ARG A 98 -11.13 -7.51 -25.35
N GLY A 99 -10.22 -6.53 -25.21
CA GLY A 99 -9.07 -6.34 -26.10
C GLY A 99 -8.11 -7.54 -26.10
N SER A 100 -7.85 -8.14 -24.93
CA SER A 100 -6.95 -9.29 -24.80
C SER A 100 -7.47 -10.56 -25.49
N LYS A 101 -8.79 -10.77 -25.54
CA LYS A 101 -9.41 -11.91 -26.24
C LYS A 101 -9.33 -11.82 -27.77
N ASN A 102 -9.24 -10.62 -28.33
CA ASN A 102 -9.20 -10.41 -29.78
C ASN A 102 -7.78 -10.49 -30.39
N GLY A 103 -6.73 -10.49 -29.56
CA GLY A 103 -5.33 -10.53 -30.00
C GLY A 103 -4.67 -11.92 -29.96
N GLN A 104 -5.42 -12.98 -29.61
CA GLN A 104 -4.94 -14.37 -29.54
C GLN A 104 -5.47 -15.26 -30.68
N ASN A 105 -6.04 -14.68 -31.74
CA ASN A 105 -6.59 -15.38 -32.91
C ASN A 105 -5.76 -15.11 -34.17
#